data_AF-A0A954YA28-F1
#
_entry.id   AF-A0A954YA28-F1
#
_cell.length_a   1.000
_cell.length_b   1.000
_cell.length_c   1.000
_cell.angle_alpha   90.00
_cell.angle_beta   90.00
_cell.angle_gamma   90.00
#
_symmetry.space_group_name_H-M   'P 1'
#
loop_
_entity.id
_entity.type
_entity.pdbx_description
1 polymer ?
#
loop_
_entity_poly.entity_id
_entity_poly.type
_entity_poly.pdbx_seq_one_letter_code
_entity_poly.pdbx_strand_id
1 'polypeptide(L)'
;MSNAPLPTGVEPVWRRRLLIFALVIAAIFAGLRFVRVDADLPPGITPSFSLFTDEGIYARNAANFAAGRPWRVPTDYNTGVNYPAFSAPQALVFGLFGANMAVARGLNAVYSIILIALLASLLWRCVSPLAASVMAALALSNYVLFFFSRFAHLDIPMAMWLALALLMIFAADRPVSIARGVGIGVAFALAMLTKTNAFFALPALLWGVWSQSRFASGLDTPTTPKARLKRVIAPIVAMGSACAILLAAYGVFIVVPFLDDYRVVAGSVISDRLRLNPATLAYGVWRMLAGGTRIDLLLYPLGLLVGLVVIVRDARVRPIAVALLLWIVMYAGLMGTQGGARPTRYYLPVAAPVMALVGVGVEFVSRRKANVVVALAVGGVAASFAWNSYKVARDLADARYTFRDAAMSIRDHIRADGVSEPLMLGHIAGNLGLYNGVPSVGSHFGRETERWQAFDLSRFRPTHFVSYGPIAPLQQRLLSEAGYEWELEDRYEIMGSYYRDGGGTCLYRLISPVSDLP
;
A
#
# COMPACT_ATOMS: atom_id res chain seq x y z
N MET A 1 -41.22 3.31 -7.92
CA MET A 1 -41.20 2.11 -7.07
C MET A 1 -41.06 2.58 -5.64
N SER A 2 -42.15 2.56 -4.86
CA SER A 2 -42.13 2.99 -3.47
C SER A 2 -41.27 2.02 -2.65
N ASN A 3 -40.26 2.55 -1.97
CA ASN A 3 -39.51 1.84 -0.94
C ASN A 3 -40.39 1.73 0.31
N ALA A 4 -41.45 0.92 0.24
CA ALA A 4 -42.14 0.53 1.46
C ALA A 4 -41.09 -0.13 2.37
N PRO A 5 -40.91 0.34 3.61
CA PRO A 5 -40.00 -0.33 4.54
C PRO A 5 -40.44 -1.79 4.62
N LEU A 6 -39.49 -2.70 4.41
CA LEU A 6 -39.73 -4.11 4.67
C LEU A 6 -40.33 -4.20 6.08
N PRO A 7 -41.45 -4.92 6.27
CA PRO A 7 -42.03 -5.10 7.59
C PRO A 7 -40.92 -5.49 8.56
N THR A 8 -40.99 -4.99 9.79
CA THR A 8 -40.03 -5.20 10.91
C THR A 8 -39.89 -6.66 11.36
N GLY A 9 -40.17 -7.60 10.45
CA GLY A 9 -40.05 -9.04 10.60
C GLY A 9 -38.61 -9.45 10.86
N VAL A 10 -38.52 -10.40 11.78
CA VAL A 10 -37.34 -11.17 12.17
C VAL A 10 -36.42 -11.40 10.96
N GLU A 11 -35.16 -10.99 11.08
CA GLU A 11 -34.17 -11.20 10.04
C GLU A 11 -34.10 -12.70 9.69
N PRO A 12 -34.18 -13.09 8.41
CA PRO A 12 -34.15 -14.50 8.02
C PRO A 12 -32.94 -15.21 8.61
N VAL A 13 -33.16 -16.39 9.20
CA VAL A 13 -32.10 -17.17 9.89
C VAL A 13 -30.85 -17.38 9.01
N TRP A 14 -31.03 -17.55 7.69
CA TRP A 14 -29.93 -17.72 6.75
C TRP A 14 -29.02 -16.48 6.66
N ARG A 15 -29.55 -15.26 6.80
CA ARG A 15 -28.74 -14.02 6.80
C ARG A 15 -27.83 -13.97 8.00
N ARG A 16 -28.35 -14.27 9.18
CA ARG A 16 -27.57 -14.34 10.43
C ARG A 16 -26.47 -15.41 10.33
N ARG A 17 -26.78 -16.59 9.78
CA ARG A 17 -25.78 -17.64 9.55
C ARG A 17 -24.68 -17.19 8.59
N LEU A 18 -25.05 -16.54 7.47
CA LEU A 18 -24.09 -16.01 6.50
C LEU A 18 -23.20 -14.93 7.10
N LEU A 19 -23.77 -14.03 7.90
CA LEU A 19 -23.01 -13.00 8.62
C LEU A 19 -21.97 -13.63 9.56
N ILE A 20 -22.39 -14.57 10.40
CA ILE A 20 -21.48 -15.26 11.34
C ILE A 20 -20.40 -16.00 10.57
N PHE A 21 -20.77 -16.75 9.53
CA PHE A 21 -19.81 -17.44 8.68
C PHE A 21 -18.79 -16.47 8.06
N ALA A 22 -19.23 -15.36 7.48
CA ALA A 22 -18.35 -14.36 6.88
C ALA A 22 -17.41 -13.73 7.92
N LEU A 23 -17.87 -13.46 9.14
CA LEU A 23 -17.02 -12.94 10.23
C LEU A 23 -15.99 -13.96 10.71
N VAL A 24 -16.36 -15.24 10.83
CA VAL A 24 -15.42 -16.32 11.19
C VAL A 24 -14.35 -16.45 10.12
N ILE A 25 -14.73 -16.47 8.85
CA ILE A 25 -13.79 -16.49 7.72
C ILE A 25 -12.87 -15.26 7.75
N ALA A 26 -13.43 -14.07 7.96
CA ALA A 26 -12.65 -12.84 8.11
C ALA A 26 -11.61 -12.98 9.23
N ALA A 27 -12.01 -13.47 10.41
CA ALA A 27 -11.09 -13.67 11.54
C ALA A 27 -9.97 -14.68 11.21
N ILE A 28 -10.30 -15.80 10.56
CA ILE A 28 -9.31 -16.80 10.11
C ILE A 28 -8.29 -16.16 9.17
N PHE A 29 -8.75 -15.49 8.11
CA PHE A 29 -7.85 -14.86 7.13
C PHE A 29 -7.08 -13.65 7.70
N ALA A 30 -7.60 -12.98 8.72
CA ALA A 30 -6.84 -11.98 9.47
C ALA A 30 -5.68 -12.64 10.23
N GLY A 31 -5.92 -13.75 10.93
CA GLY A 31 -4.88 -14.52 11.61
C GLY A 31 -3.83 -15.11 10.64
N LEU A 32 -4.28 -15.66 9.51
CA LEU A 32 -3.39 -16.23 8.50
C LEU A 32 -2.38 -15.22 7.92
N ARG A 33 -2.62 -13.90 8.01
CA ARG A 33 -1.65 -12.89 7.54
C ARG A 33 -0.34 -12.91 8.31
N PHE A 34 -0.34 -13.38 9.55
CA PHE A 34 0.84 -13.50 10.39
C PHE A 34 1.54 -14.85 10.23
N VAL A 35 0.90 -15.82 9.58
CA VAL A 35 1.50 -17.13 9.31
C VAL A 35 2.55 -17.00 8.21
N ARG A 36 3.78 -17.43 8.53
CA ARG A 36 4.93 -17.41 7.61
C ARG A 36 5.15 -16.02 7.00
N VAL A 37 5.04 -14.97 7.81
CA VAL A 37 5.04 -13.56 7.36
C VAL A 37 6.34 -13.18 6.62
N ASP A 38 7.44 -13.83 6.96
CA ASP A 38 8.78 -13.72 6.38
C ASP A 38 9.01 -14.57 5.12
N ALA A 39 8.04 -15.40 4.71
CA ALA A 39 8.16 -16.18 3.49
C ALA A 39 8.18 -15.31 2.22
N ASP A 40 8.71 -15.87 1.14
CA ASP A 40 8.68 -15.27 -0.19
C ASP A 40 7.25 -15.05 -0.68
N LEU A 41 7.08 -14.10 -1.60
CA LEU A 41 5.81 -13.98 -2.30
C LEU A 41 5.61 -15.14 -3.26
N PRO A 42 4.36 -15.55 -3.51
CA PRO A 42 4.10 -16.63 -4.44
C PRO A 42 4.67 -16.35 -5.84
N PRO A 43 5.26 -17.36 -6.50
CA PRO A 43 5.79 -17.20 -7.84
C PRO A 43 4.67 -16.79 -8.82
N GLY A 44 4.97 -15.86 -9.73
CA GLY A 44 4.03 -15.37 -10.73
C GLY A 44 3.01 -14.32 -10.25
N ILE A 45 2.98 -13.93 -8.97
CA ILE A 45 2.01 -12.92 -8.48
C ILE A 45 2.21 -11.52 -9.11
N THR A 46 3.43 -11.16 -9.51
CA THR A 46 3.71 -9.92 -10.27
C THR A 46 5.02 -10.00 -11.05
N PRO A 47 5.08 -9.56 -12.31
CA PRO A 47 6.30 -9.54 -13.12
C PRO A 47 7.33 -8.48 -12.72
N SER A 48 7.34 -7.99 -11.48
CA SER A 48 8.12 -6.79 -11.11
C SER A 48 9.23 -7.10 -10.13
N PHE A 49 10.42 -6.61 -10.43
CA PHE A 49 11.59 -6.61 -9.53
C PHE A 49 11.42 -5.89 -8.21
N SER A 50 10.39 -5.06 -8.10
CA SER A 50 10.17 -4.26 -6.91
C SER A 50 9.88 -5.07 -5.64
N LEU A 51 9.64 -6.38 -5.78
CA LEU A 51 9.62 -7.33 -4.67
C LEU A 51 10.98 -7.50 -3.97
N PHE A 52 12.09 -7.12 -4.61
CA PHE A 52 13.43 -7.31 -4.06
C PHE A 52 14.01 -6.04 -3.45
N THR A 53 13.34 -4.90 -3.61
CA THR A 53 13.92 -3.58 -3.30
C THR A 53 13.12 -2.78 -2.30
N ASP A 54 11.79 -2.77 -2.42
CA ASP A 54 10.99 -1.69 -1.84
C ASP A 54 10.82 -1.77 -0.32
N GLU A 55 10.76 -2.97 0.27
CA GLU A 55 10.58 -3.13 1.73
C GLU A 55 11.77 -2.56 2.51
N GLY A 56 12.98 -2.93 2.08
CA GLY A 56 14.25 -2.48 2.60
C GLY A 56 14.42 -0.99 2.41
N ILE A 57 14.08 -0.47 1.24
CA ILE A 57 14.11 0.97 0.99
C ILE A 57 13.28 1.72 2.02
N TYR A 58 12.00 1.33 2.19
CA TYR A 58 11.10 2.06 3.08
C TYR A 58 11.40 1.86 4.57
N ALA A 59 11.90 0.69 4.96
CA ALA A 59 12.14 0.36 6.36
C ALA A 59 13.55 0.69 6.87
N ARG A 60 14.52 0.95 5.99
CA ARG A 60 15.93 1.11 6.38
C ARG A 60 16.20 2.26 7.32
N ASN A 61 15.61 3.44 7.11
CA ASN A 61 15.82 4.58 8.03
C ASN A 61 15.35 4.23 9.45
N ALA A 62 14.18 3.57 9.55
CA ALA A 62 13.65 3.07 10.80
C ALA A 62 14.52 1.97 11.42
N ALA A 63 15.03 1.03 10.61
CA ALA A 63 15.91 -0.05 11.07
C ALA A 63 17.24 0.48 11.61
N ASN A 64 17.84 1.46 10.92
CA ASN A 64 19.06 2.12 11.38
C ASN A 64 18.84 2.79 12.74
N PHE A 65 17.74 3.54 12.89
CA PHE A 65 17.43 4.19 14.15
C PHE A 65 17.22 3.20 15.30
N ALA A 66 16.48 2.12 15.06
CA ALA A 66 16.28 1.07 16.06
C ALA A 66 17.59 0.35 16.45
N ALA A 67 18.56 0.30 15.53
CA ALA A 67 19.91 -0.22 15.79
C ALA A 67 20.85 0.82 16.44
N GLY A 68 20.35 1.98 16.89
CA GLY A 68 21.16 3.05 17.51
C GLY A 68 22.01 3.84 16.51
N ARG A 69 21.80 3.65 15.20
CA ARG A 69 22.50 4.36 14.13
C ARG A 69 21.73 5.64 13.75
N PRO A 70 22.36 6.60 13.07
CA PRO A 70 21.65 7.76 12.55
C PRO A 70 20.45 7.36 11.69
N TRP A 71 19.29 7.95 11.98
CA TRP A 71 18.06 7.74 11.19
C TRP A 71 18.31 8.00 9.70
N ARG A 72 19.06 9.06 9.42
CA ARG A 72 19.46 9.52 8.09
C ARG A 72 20.89 9.06 7.81
N VAL A 73 21.11 8.49 6.64
CA VAL A 73 22.44 8.20 6.12
C VAL A 73 22.74 9.24 5.03
N PRO A 74 23.69 10.17 5.22
CA PRO A 74 23.97 11.19 4.21
C PRO A 74 24.22 10.58 2.82
N THR A 75 23.75 11.24 1.76
CA THR A 75 23.84 10.80 0.35
C THR A 75 23.10 9.50 -0.03
N ASP A 76 22.47 8.82 0.94
CA ASP A 76 21.59 7.67 0.71
C ASP A 76 20.15 8.10 0.33
N TYR A 77 19.36 7.13 -0.14
CA TYR A 77 17.93 7.27 -0.39
C TYR A 77 17.13 7.24 0.93
N ASN A 78 17.07 8.40 1.61
CA ASN A 78 16.44 8.57 2.92
C ASN A 78 14.91 8.74 2.84
N THR A 79 14.18 7.65 2.56
CA THR A 79 12.71 7.68 2.48
C THR A 79 12.00 8.08 3.77
N GLY A 80 12.65 7.99 4.92
CA GLY A 80 12.12 8.49 6.19
C GLY A 80 11.86 10.01 6.19
N VAL A 81 12.55 10.76 5.31
CA VAL A 81 12.27 12.19 5.08
C VAL A 81 10.96 12.36 4.32
N ASN A 82 10.72 11.58 3.25
CA ASN A 82 9.55 11.74 2.39
C ASN A 82 8.28 11.05 2.90
N TYR A 83 8.43 9.96 3.65
CA TYR A 83 7.34 9.11 4.13
C TYR A 83 7.35 8.94 5.66
N PRO A 84 7.42 10.04 6.44
CA PRO A 84 7.63 9.97 7.88
C PRO A 84 6.47 9.26 8.60
N ALA A 85 5.24 9.35 8.08
CA ALA A 85 4.08 8.70 8.69
C ALA A 85 4.10 7.15 8.57
N PHE A 86 4.94 6.61 7.69
CA PHE A 86 5.22 5.16 7.63
C PHE A 86 6.47 4.79 8.43
N SER A 87 7.55 5.55 8.26
CA SER A 87 8.84 5.23 8.86
C SER A 87 8.84 5.38 10.39
N ALA A 88 8.10 6.35 10.95
CA ALA A 88 8.03 6.55 12.41
C ALA A 88 7.40 5.36 13.16
N PRO A 89 6.21 4.86 12.75
CA PRO A 89 5.67 3.62 13.32
C PRO A 89 6.59 2.41 13.17
N GLN A 90 7.27 2.27 12.02
CA GLN A 90 8.23 1.18 11.83
C GLN A 90 9.38 1.26 12.84
N ALA A 91 9.93 2.45 13.08
CA ALA A 91 11.03 2.61 14.01
C ALA A 91 10.63 2.28 15.45
N LEU A 92 9.42 2.69 15.86
CA LEU A 92 8.86 2.32 17.15
C LEU A 92 8.76 0.78 17.28
N VAL A 93 8.17 0.11 16.30
CA VAL A 93 7.98 -1.34 16.34
C VAL A 93 9.32 -2.08 16.27
N PHE A 94 10.28 -1.59 15.48
CA PHE A 94 11.65 -2.13 15.47
C PHE A 94 12.39 -1.93 16.78
N GLY A 95 12.19 -0.80 17.48
CA GLY A 95 12.74 -0.60 18.82
C GLY A 95 12.17 -1.57 19.85
N LEU A 96 10.92 -2.03 19.67
CA LEU A 96 10.27 -2.97 20.59
C LEU A 96 10.57 -4.45 20.28
N PHE A 97 10.63 -4.83 19.00
CA PHE A 97 10.70 -6.23 18.57
C PHE A 97 11.99 -6.58 17.79
N GLY A 98 12.89 -5.61 17.63
CA GLY A 98 14.06 -5.72 16.77
C GLY A 98 13.76 -5.38 15.31
N ALA A 99 14.76 -4.83 14.61
CA ALA A 99 14.68 -4.53 13.19
C ALA A 99 14.86 -5.81 12.35
N ASN A 100 13.76 -6.37 11.86
CA ASN A 100 13.80 -7.50 10.92
C ASN A 100 12.61 -7.47 9.93
N MET A 101 12.73 -8.24 8.84
CA MET A 101 11.70 -8.27 7.80
C MET A 101 10.33 -8.76 8.31
N ALA A 102 10.31 -9.76 9.20
CA ALA A 102 9.06 -10.30 9.74
C ALA A 102 8.26 -9.24 10.51
N VAL A 103 8.96 -8.41 11.30
CA VAL A 103 8.37 -7.29 12.04
C VAL A 103 7.85 -6.20 11.09
N ALA A 104 8.63 -5.85 10.06
CA ALA A 104 8.23 -4.86 9.06
C ALA A 104 6.93 -5.25 8.35
N ARG A 105 6.86 -6.52 7.92
CA ARG A 105 5.71 -7.12 7.26
C ARG A 105 4.52 -7.34 8.19
N GLY A 106 4.79 -7.72 9.44
CA GLY A 106 3.79 -7.87 10.49
C GLY A 106 3.05 -6.55 10.78
N LEU A 107 3.78 -5.43 10.85
CA LEU A 107 3.15 -4.11 10.97
C LEU A 107 2.24 -3.81 9.78
N ASN A 108 2.64 -4.14 8.56
CA ASN A 108 1.79 -3.91 7.40
C ASN A 108 0.55 -4.82 7.36
N ALA A 109 0.69 -6.06 7.82
CA ALA A 109 -0.45 -6.95 8.05
C ALA A 109 -1.45 -6.34 9.04
N VAL A 110 -0.98 -5.73 10.14
CA VAL A 110 -1.84 -4.98 11.08
C VAL A 110 -2.55 -3.81 10.38
N TYR A 111 -1.83 -2.99 9.61
CA TYR A 111 -2.46 -1.91 8.83
C TYR A 111 -3.53 -2.44 7.88
N SER A 112 -3.33 -3.60 7.26
CA SER A 112 -4.32 -4.21 6.37
C SER A 112 -5.60 -4.63 7.10
N ILE A 113 -5.48 -5.18 8.31
CA ILE A 113 -6.61 -5.58 9.14
C ILE A 113 -7.38 -4.34 9.60
N ILE A 114 -6.67 -3.28 10.02
CA ILE A 114 -7.27 -2.01 10.40
C ILE A 114 -8.00 -1.38 9.21
N LEU A 115 -7.38 -1.32 8.02
CA LEU A 115 -8.01 -0.83 6.79
C LEU A 115 -9.34 -1.55 6.51
N ILE A 116 -9.33 -2.88 6.55
CA ILE A 116 -10.53 -3.67 6.27
C ILE A 116 -11.58 -3.48 7.37
N ALA A 117 -11.18 -3.41 8.64
CA ALA A 117 -12.09 -3.12 9.75
C ALA A 117 -12.72 -1.73 9.65
N LEU A 118 -11.96 -0.71 9.22
CA LEU A 118 -12.47 0.66 9.00
C LEU A 118 -13.51 0.69 7.87
N LEU A 119 -13.23 0.03 6.74
CA LEU A 119 -14.19 -0.07 5.63
C LEU A 119 -15.40 -0.93 6.00
N ALA A 120 -15.23 -1.97 6.81
CA ALA A 120 -16.35 -2.80 7.28
C ALA A 120 -17.24 -2.00 8.21
N SER A 121 -16.63 -1.22 9.12
CA SER A 121 -17.35 -0.30 10.01
C SER A 121 -18.11 0.78 9.23
N LEU A 122 -17.52 1.26 8.14
CA LEU A 122 -18.16 2.22 7.23
C LEU A 122 -19.39 1.60 6.56
N LEU A 123 -19.28 0.38 5.99
CA LEU A 123 -20.42 -0.31 5.38
C LEU A 123 -21.48 -0.74 6.40
N TRP A 124 -21.07 -1.13 7.61
CA TRP A 124 -21.99 -1.51 8.68
C TRP A 124 -22.92 -0.35 9.01
N ARG A 125 -22.36 0.86 9.08
CA ARG A 125 -23.11 2.10 9.31
C ARG A 125 -23.96 2.52 8.11
N CYS A 126 -23.35 2.58 6.93
CA CYS A 126 -23.99 3.20 5.77
C CYS A 126 -24.94 2.26 5.02
N VAL A 127 -24.76 0.95 5.13
CA VAL A 127 -25.39 -0.04 4.24
C VAL A 127 -26.07 -1.14 5.04
N SER A 128 -25.31 -2.09 5.57
CA SER A 128 -25.81 -3.18 6.43
C SER A 128 -24.68 -3.99 7.08
N PRO A 129 -24.96 -4.72 8.18
CA PRO A 129 -24.05 -5.71 8.74
C PRO A 129 -23.61 -6.81 7.74
N LEU A 130 -24.52 -7.23 6.86
CA LEU A 130 -24.23 -8.22 5.83
C LEU A 130 -23.21 -7.70 4.81
N ALA A 131 -23.41 -6.48 4.28
CA ALA A 131 -22.47 -5.85 3.36
C ALA A 131 -21.07 -5.73 3.96
N ALA A 132 -21.00 -5.31 5.22
CA ALA A 132 -19.74 -5.19 5.97
C ALA A 132 -19.03 -6.54 6.13
N SER A 133 -19.74 -7.57 6.55
CA SER A 133 -19.17 -8.90 6.82
C SER A 133 -18.70 -9.58 5.53
N VAL A 134 -19.50 -9.49 4.46
CA VAL A 134 -19.12 -10.03 3.14
C VAL A 134 -17.91 -9.28 2.57
N MET A 135 -17.90 -7.94 2.63
CA MET A 135 -16.74 -7.17 2.20
C MET A 135 -15.48 -7.59 2.95
N ALA A 136 -15.56 -7.71 4.28
CA ALA A 136 -14.43 -8.11 5.11
C ALA A 136 -13.91 -9.51 4.73
N ALA A 137 -14.81 -10.49 4.58
CA ALA A 137 -14.44 -11.84 4.15
C ALA A 137 -13.75 -11.84 2.78
N LEU A 138 -14.32 -11.15 1.78
CA LEU A 138 -13.76 -11.06 0.44
C LEU A 138 -12.41 -10.33 0.41
N ALA A 139 -12.27 -9.22 1.13
CA ALA A 139 -11.01 -8.47 1.18
C ALA A 139 -9.93 -9.25 1.93
N LEU A 140 -10.27 -9.92 3.02
CA LEU A 140 -9.30 -10.70 3.80
C LEU A 140 -8.87 -11.96 3.07
N SER A 141 -9.75 -12.59 2.28
CA SER A 141 -9.44 -13.80 1.53
C SER A 141 -8.91 -13.56 0.11
N ASN A 142 -9.06 -12.35 -0.47
CA ASN A 142 -8.58 -12.06 -1.82
C ASN A 142 -7.07 -12.29 -1.91
N TYR A 143 -6.64 -13.10 -2.87
CA TYR A 143 -5.27 -13.60 -2.96
C TYR A 143 -4.23 -12.48 -3.14
N VAL A 144 -4.50 -11.55 -4.07
CA VAL A 144 -3.59 -10.43 -4.34
C VAL A 144 -3.50 -9.53 -3.12
N LEU A 145 -4.65 -9.16 -2.54
CA LEU A 145 -4.67 -8.32 -1.36
C LEU A 145 -4.01 -9.03 -0.17
N PHE A 146 -4.23 -10.33 0.03
CA PHE A 146 -3.63 -11.11 1.12
C PHE A 146 -2.11 -11.02 1.12
N PHE A 147 -1.46 -11.39 0.00
CA PHE A 147 0.00 -11.45 -0.07
C PHE A 147 0.65 -10.07 -0.10
N PHE A 148 0.14 -9.14 -0.90
CA PHE A 148 0.73 -7.80 -0.94
C PHE A 148 0.45 -6.97 0.31
N SER A 149 -0.64 -7.24 1.04
CA SER A 149 -0.91 -6.51 2.28
C SER A 149 0.01 -6.89 3.44
N ARG A 150 0.72 -8.01 3.32
CA ARG A 150 1.81 -8.37 4.24
C ARG A 150 3.13 -7.69 3.90
N PHE A 151 3.31 -7.24 2.67
CA PHE A 151 4.55 -6.62 2.22
C PHE A 151 4.71 -5.24 2.85
N ALA A 152 5.91 -4.84 3.30
CA ALA A 152 6.15 -3.56 3.96
C ALA A 152 6.10 -2.36 2.98
N HIS A 153 4.94 -2.13 2.37
CA HIS A 153 4.67 -1.09 1.38
C HIS A 153 3.77 0.02 1.92
N LEU A 154 3.94 1.21 1.35
CA LEU A 154 3.20 2.42 1.72
C LEU A 154 1.71 2.41 1.35
N ASP A 155 1.28 1.57 0.40
CA ASP A 155 -0.08 1.61 -0.16
C ASP A 155 -1.17 1.26 0.85
N ILE A 156 -0.93 0.25 1.70
CA ILE A 156 -1.88 -0.20 2.71
C ILE A 156 -2.07 0.83 3.83
N PRO A 157 -1.02 1.35 4.49
CA PRO A 157 -1.17 2.38 5.52
C PRO A 157 -1.75 3.67 4.94
N MET A 158 -1.40 4.05 3.70
CA MET A 158 -2.02 5.18 3.02
C MET A 158 -3.53 4.97 2.89
N ALA A 159 -3.95 3.81 2.36
CA ALA A 159 -5.36 3.48 2.21
C ALA A 159 -6.08 3.40 3.57
N MET A 160 -5.42 2.92 4.62
CA MET A 160 -5.95 2.89 5.99
C MET A 160 -6.30 4.30 6.48
N TRP A 161 -5.39 5.27 6.33
CA TRP A 161 -5.65 6.67 6.71
C TRP A 161 -6.81 7.29 5.92
N LEU A 162 -6.89 7.00 4.61
CA LEU A 162 -7.99 7.44 3.76
C LEU A 162 -9.34 6.79 4.15
N ALA A 163 -9.32 5.51 4.53
CA ALA A 163 -10.51 4.81 5.04
C ALA A 163 -10.97 5.39 6.39
N LEU A 164 -10.03 5.76 7.27
CA LEU A 164 -10.33 6.46 8.52
C LEU A 164 -10.98 7.83 8.25
N ALA A 165 -10.44 8.60 7.30
CA ALA A 165 -11.01 9.87 6.88
C ALA A 165 -12.45 9.72 6.37
N LEU A 166 -12.72 8.72 5.51
CA LEU A 166 -14.08 8.39 5.08
C LEU A 166 -14.97 7.96 6.26
N LEU A 167 -14.48 7.10 7.15
CA LEU A 167 -15.26 6.68 8.31
C LEU A 167 -15.67 7.88 9.17
N MET A 168 -14.78 8.84 9.43
CA MET A 168 -15.10 10.05 10.20
C MET A 168 -16.16 10.94 9.54
N ILE A 169 -16.17 11.00 8.21
CA ILE A 169 -17.22 11.68 7.44
C ILE A 169 -18.57 11.01 7.72
N PHE A 170 -18.63 9.68 7.60
CA PHE A 170 -19.86 8.90 7.69
C PHE A 170 -20.16 8.33 9.10
N ALA A 171 -19.41 8.71 10.13
CA ALA A 171 -19.49 8.11 11.47
C ALA A 171 -20.79 8.44 12.24
N ALA A 172 -21.49 9.50 11.85
CA ALA A 172 -22.68 9.98 12.53
C ALA A 172 -23.72 10.49 11.53
N ASP A 173 -25.00 10.34 11.88
CA ASP A 173 -26.15 10.80 11.10
C ASP A 173 -26.38 12.32 11.23
N ARG A 174 -25.28 13.09 11.35
CA ARG A 174 -25.28 14.54 11.50
C ARG A 174 -24.23 15.17 10.60
N PRO A 175 -24.44 16.41 10.11
CA PRO A 175 -23.47 17.15 9.30
C PRO A 175 -22.09 17.19 9.94
N VAL A 176 -21.04 17.11 9.12
CA VAL A 176 -19.65 17.09 9.59
C VAL A 176 -19.38 18.36 10.41
N SER A 177 -18.96 18.19 11.66
CA SER A 177 -18.61 19.30 12.54
C SER A 177 -17.20 19.81 12.21
N ILE A 178 -16.85 21.02 12.67
CA ILE A 178 -15.49 21.57 12.50
C ILE A 178 -14.44 20.63 13.08
N ALA A 179 -14.64 20.11 14.29
CA ALA A 179 -13.72 19.17 14.93
C ALA A 179 -13.54 17.87 14.11
N ARG A 180 -14.62 17.33 13.53
CA ARG A 180 -14.51 16.20 12.58
C ARG A 180 -13.78 16.60 11.31
N GLY A 181 -14.02 17.80 10.78
CA GLY A 181 -13.27 18.37 9.66
C GLY A 181 -11.76 18.38 9.93
N VAL A 182 -11.34 18.85 11.11
CA VAL A 182 -9.93 18.81 11.56
C VAL A 182 -9.42 17.37 11.57
N GLY A 183 -10.14 16.43 12.19
CA GLY A 183 -9.74 15.02 12.22
C GLY A 183 -9.56 14.40 10.82
N ILE A 184 -10.48 14.71 9.89
CA ILE A 184 -10.38 14.31 8.48
C ILE A 184 -9.13 14.90 7.83
N GLY A 185 -8.84 16.19 8.08
CA GLY A 185 -7.66 16.87 7.57
C GLY A 185 -6.35 16.26 8.09
N VAL A 186 -6.30 15.89 9.37
CA VAL A 186 -5.16 15.20 9.98
C VAL A 186 -4.95 13.82 9.35
N ALA A 187 -6.00 13.01 9.25
CA ALA A 187 -5.90 11.69 8.62
C ALA A 187 -5.47 11.79 7.14
N PHE A 188 -5.98 12.79 6.41
CA PHE A 188 -5.57 13.02 5.02
C PHE A 188 -4.11 13.47 4.89
N ALA A 189 -3.63 14.34 5.78
CA ALA A 189 -2.22 14.70 5.83
C ALA A 189 -1.34 13.49 6.14
N LEU A 190 -1.72 12.64 7.10
CA LEU A 190 -0.99 11.40 7.40
C LEU A 190 -0.98 10.43 6.21
N ALA A 191 -2.06 10.36 5.42
CA ALA A 191 -2.07 9.60 4.18
C ALA A 191 -1.05 10.14 3.17
N MET A 192 -0.99 11.47 2.97
CA MET A 192 -0.02 12.11 2.08
C MET A 192 1.42 11.97 2.57
N LEU A 193 1.66 12.03 3.88
CA LEU A 193 2.94 11.79 4.53
C LEU A 193 3.32 10.31 4.63
N THR A 194 2.38 9.41 4.31
CA THR A 194 2.67 7.98 4.09
C THR A 194 3.04 7.74 2.63
N LYS A 195 2.29 8.36 1.71
CA LYS A 195 2.52 8.30 0.27
C LYS A 195 1.90 9.54 -0.39
N THR A 196 2.73 10.36 -1.03
CA THR A 196 2.33 11.66 -1.63
C THR A 196 1.18 11.54 -2.64
N ASN A 197 1.08 10.39 -3.30
CA ASN A 197 -0.01 10.08 -4.23
C ASN A 197 -1.40 10.08 -3.57
N ALA A 198 -1.54 10.00 -2.25
CA ALA A 198 -2.84 10.01 -1.53
C ALA A 198 -3.76 11.18 -1.91
N PHE A 199 -3.21 12.26 -2.49
CA PHE A 199 -3.96 13.38 -3.02
C PHE A 199 -5.10 12.99 -3.98
N PHE A 200 -4.99 11.85 -4.70
CA PHE A 200 -6.08 11.36 -5.56
C PHE A 200 -7.41 11.23 -4.82
N ALA A 201 -7.41 11.00 -3.51
CA ALA A 201 -8.61 10.77 -2.72
C ALA A 201 -9.37 12.05 -2.37
N LEU A 202 -8.79 13.24 -2.61
CA LEU A 202 -9.38 14.52 -2.23
C LEU A 202 -10.81 14.70 -2.78
N PRO A 203 -11.13 14.39 -4.06
CA PRO A 203 -12.50 14.50 -4.56
C PRO A 203 -13.49 13.59 -3.84
N ALA A 204 -13.08 12.37 -3.46
CA ALA A 204 -13.92 11.44 -2.70
C ALA A 204 -14.22 11.98 -1.29
N LEU A 205 -13.23 12.58 -0.62
CA LEU A 205 -13.40 13.19 0.70
C LEU A 205 -14.30 14.44 0.64
N LEU A 206 -14.06 15.33 -0.32
CA LEU A 206 -14.88 16.54 -0.52
C LEU A 206 -16.33 16.17 -0.84
N TRP A 207 -16.54 15.18 -1.70
CA TRP A 207 -17.88 14.63 -1.97
C TRP A 207 -18.52 14.06 -0.69
N GLY A 208 -17.76 13.30 0.11
CA GLY A 208 -18.24 12.75 1.36
C GLY A 208 -18.73 13.82 2.33
N VAL A 209 -17.94 14.88 2.56
CA VAL A 209 -18.32 16.01 3.42
C VAL A 209 -19.55 16.73 2.87
N TRP A 210 -19.57 17.04 1.57
CA TRP A 210 -20.69 17.71 0.92
C TRP A 210 -21.99 16.90 1.02
N SER A 211 -21.91 15.60 0.72
CA SER A 211 -23.07 14.70 0.71
C SER A 211 -23.62 14.52 2.14
N GLN A 212 -22.77 14.34 3.14
CA GLN A 212 -23.21 14.24 4.53
C GLN A 212 -23.94 15.49 5.00
N SER A 213 -23.43 16.68 4.67
CA SER A 213 -24.11 17.93 5.02
C SER A 213 -25.46 18.10 4.31
N ARG A 214 -25.65 17.51 3.13
CA ARG A 214 -26.92 17.52 2.38
C ARG A 214 -27.93 16.49 2.90
N PHE A 215 -27.50 15.25 3.12
CA PHE A 215 -28.39 14.12 3.44
C PHE A 215 -28.69 14.00 4.94
N ALA A 216 -27.73 14.28 5.83
CA ALA A 216 -27.94 14.21 7.27
C ALA A 216 -28.87 15.33 7.81
N SER A 217 -29.05 16.40 7.04
CA SER A 217 -29.88 17.53 7.46
C SER A 217 -31.39 17.28 7.36
N GLY A 218 -31.84 16.07 6.94
CA GLY A 218 -33.25 15.67 6.89
C GLY A 218 -34.15 16.83 6.52
N LEU A 219 -34.10 17.26 5.24
CA LEU A 219 -34.45 18.57 4.66
C LEU A 219 -35.87 19.15 4.91
N ASP A 220 -36.49 18.84 6.04
CA ASP A 220 -37.73 19.43 6.53
C ASP A 220 -37.48 20.56 7.55
N THR A 221 -36.24 20.80 8.00
CA THR A 221 -35.93 22.00 8.79
C THR A 221 -35.62 23.19 7.86
N PRO A 222 -36.40 24.28 7.89
CA PRO A 222 -36.17 25.47 7.07
C PRO A 222 -34.94 26.23 7.55
N THR A 223 -33.76 25.76 7.16
CA THR A 223 -32.51 26.48 7.40
C THR A 223 -32.28 27.49 6.28
N THR A 224 -31.85 28.69 6.64
CA THR A 224 -31.47 29.70 5.66
C THR A 224 -30.33 29.20 4.74
N PRO A 225 -30.28 29.63 3.46
CA PRO A 225 -29.20 29.25 2.54
C PRO A 225 -27.79 29.48 3.12
N LYS A 226 -27.63 30.55 3.90
CA LYS A 226 -26.37 30.88 4.61
C LYS A 226 -25.97 29.83 5.64
N ALA A 227 -26.93 29.34 6.44
CA ALA A 227 -26.66 28.30 7.43
C ALA A 227 -26.28 26.97 6.76
N ARG A 228 -26.94 26.64 5.63
CA ARG A 228 -26.62 25.45 4.83
C ARG A 228 -25.21 25.52 4.24
N LEU A 229 -24.85 26.67 3.67
CA LEU A 229 -23.52 26.91 3.13
C LEU A 229 -22.45 26.80 4.23
N LYS A 230 -22.68 27.41 5.39
CA LYS A 230 -21.77 27.34 6.55
C LYS A 230 -21.55 25.90 7.03
N ARG A 231 -22.58 25.04 7.03
CA ARG A 231 -22.47 23.61 7.39
C ARG A 231 -21.62 22.79 6.42
N VAL A 232 -21.46 23.24 5.18
CA VAL A 232 -20.62 22.57 4.17
C VAL A 232 -19.21 23.16 4.17
N ILE A 233 -19.10 24.49 4.10
CA ILE A 233 -17.83 25.18 3.97
C ILE A 233 -16.99 25.05 5.25
N ALA A 234 -17.57 25.21 6.44
CA ALA A 234 -16.80 25.19 7.68
C ALA A 234 -15.99 23.89 7.89
N PRO A 235 -16.55 22.68 7.76
CA PRO A 235 -15.76 21.45 7.89
C PRO A 235 -14.76 21.26 6.73
N ILE A 236 -15.05 21.73 5.51
CA ILE A 236 -14.10 21.67 4.38
C ILE A 236 -12.90 22.59 4.64
N VAL A 237 -13.14 23.82 5.09
CA VAL A 237 -12.08 24.77 5.47
C VAL A 237 -11.28 24.19 6.63
N ALA A 238 -11.93 23.65 7.67
CA ALA A 238 -11.23 23.02 8.79
C ALA A 238 -10.34 21.84 8.35
N MET A 239 -10.85 20.98 7.46
CA MET A 239 -10.11 19.89 6.85
C MET A 239 -8.89 20.39 6.06
N GLY A 240 -9.10 21.39 5.19
CA GLY A 240 -8.05 21.99 4.39
C GLY A 240 -6.97 22.66 5.24
N SER A 241 -7.38 23.47 6.23
CA SER A 241 -6.47 24.16 7.14
C SER A 241 -5.66 23.18 7.99
N ALA A 242 -6.28 22.16 8.58
CA ALA A 242 -5.56 21.16 9.37
C ALA A 242 -4.52 20.40 8.52
N CYS A 243 -4.90 19.99 7.31
CA CYS A 243 -3.98 19.34 6.39
C CYS A 243 -2.82 20.28 6.00
N ALA A 244 -3.13 21.52 5.60
CA ALA A 244 -2.13 22.51 5.21
C ALA A 244 -1.15 22.85 6.35
N ILE A 245 -1.63 23.01 7.59
CA ILE A 245 -0.78 23.28 8.75
C ILE A 245 0.19 22.13 8.99
N LEU A 246 -0.28 20.88 8.94
CA LEU A 246 0.59 19.71 9.12
C LEU A 246 1.62 19.56 7.99
N LEU A 247 1.20 19.76 6.74
CA LEU A 247 2.12 19.70 5.60
C LEU A 247 3.13 20.88 5.61
N ALA A 248 2.72 22.06 6.07
CA ALA A 248 3.61 23.20 6.27
C ALA A 248 4.60 22.94 7.40
N ALA A 249 4.16 22.40 8.53
CA ALA A 249 5.04 21.99 9.63
C ALA A 249 6.04 20.93 9.16
N TYR A 250 5.58 19.89 8.44
CA TYR A 250 6.45 18.93 7.78
C TYR A 250 7.46 19.61 6.83
N GLY A 251 7.00 20.57 6.03
CA GLY A 251 7.84 21.37 5.14
C GLY A 251 8.96 22.09 5.90
N VAL A 252 8.60 22.82 6.96
CA VAL A 252 9.53 23.64 7.75
C VAL A 252 10.49 22.79 8.57
N PHE A 253 9.99 21.76 9.27
CA PHE A 253 10.79 21.00 10.24
C PHE A 253 11.51 19.78 9.64
N ILE A 254 11.06 19.26 8.49
CA ILE A 254 11.65 18.07 7.85
C ILE A 254 12.19 18.39 6.46
N VAL A 255 11.37 18.95 5.56
CA VAL A 255 11.81 19.14 4.16
C VAL A 255 12.90 20.19 4.04
N VAL A 256 12.76 21.37 4.66
CA VAL A 256 13.75 22.45 4.54
C VAL A 256 15.13 22.04 5.07
N PRO A 257 15.27 21.42 6.26
CA PRO A 257 16.56 20.94 6.75
C PRO A 257 17.16 19.79 5.93
N PHE A 258 16.33 19.02 5.22
CA PHE A 258 16.73 17.82 4.48
C PHE A 258 16.34 17.88 3.00
N LEU A 259 16.47 19.08 2.39
CA LEU A 259 15.95 19.36 1.05
C LEU A 259 16.56 18.48 -0.04
N ASP A 260 17.85 18.18 0.07
CA ASP A 260 18.54 17.34 -0.90
C ASP A 260 18.00 15.90 -0.89
N ASP A 261 17.84 15.30 0.29
CA ASP A 261 17.21 13.97 0.43
C ASP A 261 15.77 13.97 -0.08
N TYR A 262 15.01 15.03 0.25
CA TYR A 262 13.65 15.16 -0.21
C TYR A 262 13.57 15.22 -1.74
N ARG A 263 14.39 16.06 -2.39
CA ARG A 263 14.49 16.18 -3.85
C ARG A 263 14.92 14.87 -4.48
N VAL A 264 15.78 14.12 -3.80
CA VAL A 264 16.31 12.85 -4.27
C VAL A 264 15.18 11.85 -4.52
N VAL A 265 14.33 11.68 -3.51
CA VAL A 265 13.16 10.80 -3.57
C VAL A 265 12.06 11.41 -4.44
N ALA A 266 11.73 12.68 -4.24
CA ALA A 266 10.65 13.36 -4.97
C ALA A 266 10.87 13.37 -6.49
N GLY A 267 12.09 13.59 -6.97
CA GLY A 267 12.39 13.55 -8.40
C GLY A 267 12.08 12.19 -9.03
N SER A 268 12.58 11.12 -8.40
CA SER A 268 12.41 9.74 -8.89
C SER A 268 10.96 9.23 -8.89
N VAL A 269 10.11 9.79 -8.03
CA VAL A 269 8.73 9.33 -7.82
C VAL A 269 7.71 10.24 -8.51
N ILE A 270 7.95 11.55 -8.55
CA ILE A 270 6.97 12.56 -8.98
C ILE A 270 7.30 13.09 -10.38
N SER A 271 8.47 13.73 -10.57
CA SER A 271 8.77 14.43 -11.82
C SER A 271 8.95 13.47 -12.99
N ASP A 272 9.69 12.38 -12.79
CA ASP A 272 10.12 11.51 -13.88
C ASP A 272 8.99 10.64 -14.43
N ARG A 273 7.88 10.54 -13.68
CA ARG A 273 6.74 9.69 -14.04
C ARG A 273 5.59 10.48 -14.66
N LEU A 274 5.56 11.80 -14.51
CA LEU A 274 4.40 12.60 -14.92
C LEU A 274 4.32 12.72 -16.45
N ARG A 275 3.23 12.22 -17.02
CA ARG A 275 2.86 12.28 -18.43
C ARG A 275 1.50 12.96 -18.55
N LEU A 276 1.49 14.19 -19.07
CA LEU A 276 0.27 15.01 -19.16
C LEU A 276 -0.41 14.97 -20.53
N ASN A 277 0.05 14.13 -21.45
CA ASN A 277 -0.60 13.96 -22.76
C ASN A 277 -1.99 13.30 -22.60
N PRO A 278 -3.08 13.87 -23.14
CA PRO A 278 -4.43 13.33 -23.00
C PRO A 278 -4.59 11.88 -23.50
N ALA A 279 -3.95 11.51 -24.60
CA ALA A 279 -3.99 10.15 -25.13
C ALA A 279 -3.27 9.17 -24.18
N THR A 280 -2.11 9.56 -23.65
CA THR A 280 -1.39 8.77 -22.64
C THR A 280 -2.20 8.63 -21.35
N LEU A 281 -2.88 9.69 -20.92
CA LEU A 281 -3.76 9.66 -19.76
C LEU A 281 -4.93 8.69 -19.99
N ALA A 282 -5.65 8.83 -21.11
CA ALA A 282 -6.77 7.95 -21.45
C ALA A 282 -6.33 6.49 -21.55
N TYR A 283 -5.21 6.22 -22.23
CA TYR A 283 -4.63 4.89 -22.34
C TYR A 283 -4.20 4.33 -20.98
N GLY A 284 -3.60 5.16 -20.12
CA GLY A 284 -3.17 4.78 -18.79
C GLY A 284 -4.36 4.47 -17.85
N VAL A 285 -5.44 5.26 -17.93
CA VAL A 285 -6.71 4.99 -17.23
C VAL A 285 -7.32 3.68 -17.72
N TRP A 286 -7.43 3.50 -19.04
CA TRP A 286 -7.91 2.25 -19.63
C TRP A 286 -7.11 1.04 -19.14
N ARG A 287 -5.78 1.12 -19.17
CA ARG A 287 -4.89 0.06 -18.66
C ARG A 287 -5.08 -0.20 -17.18
N MET A 288 -5.35 0.82 -16.38
CA MET A 288 -5.64 0.64 -14.96
C MET A 288 -6.98 -0.07 -14.76
N LEU A 289 -8.02 0.32 -15.50
CA LEU A 289 -9.32 -0.34 -15.40
C LEU A 289 -9.26 -1.79 -15.90
N ALA A 290 -8.69 -2.01 -17.09
CA ALA A 290 -8.54 -3.34 -17.66
C ALA A 290 -7.64 -4.24 -16.79
N GLY A 291 -6.54 -3.70 -16.28
CA GLY A 291 -5.61 -4.43 -15.42
C GLY A 291 -6.12 -4.69 -14.00
N GLY A 292 -7.21 -4.04 -13.56
CA GLY A 292 -7.82 -4.29 -12.25
C GLY A 292 -8.33 -5.73 -12.09
N THR A 293 -8.60 -6.41 -13.21
CA THR A 293 -8.89 -7.87 -13.26
C THR A 293 -7.76 -8.73 -12.70
N ARG A 294 -6.55 -8.19 -12.55
CA ARG A 294 -5.44 -8.86 -11.85
C ARG A 294 -5.66 -8.98 -10.36
N ILE A 295 -6.42 -8.08 -9.73
CA ILE A 295 -6.83 -8.23 -8.32
C ILE A 295 -7.77 -9.42 -8.21
N ASP A 296 -8.79 -9.42 -9.06
CA ASP A 296 -9.80 -10.46 -9.14
C ASP A 296 -10.54 -10.37 -10.48
N LEU A 297 -10.63 -11.49 -11.19
CA LEU A 297 -11.26 -11.54 -12.52
C LEU A 297 -12.76 -11.25 -12.46
N LEU A 298 -13.43 -11.63 -11.37
CA LEU A 298 -14.88 -11.53 -11.22
C LEU A 298 -15.28 -10.34 -10.35
N LEU A 299 -14.68 -10.19 -9.18
CA LEU A 299 -15.08 -9.18 -8.20
C LEU A 299 -14.77 -7.76 -8.66
N TYR A 300 -13.70 -7.57 -9.44
CA TYR A 300 -13.33 -6.25 -9.93
C TYR A 300 -14.39 -5.66 -10.88
N PRO A 301 -14.72 -6.29 -12.03
CA PRO A 301 -15.77 -5.77 -12.92
C PRO A 301 -17.14 -5.72 -12.24
N LEU A 302 -17.46 -6.71 -11.38
CA LEU A 302 -18.70 -6.74 -10.63
C LEU A 302 -18.84 -5.55 -9.69
N GLY A 303 -17.79 -5.22 -8.93
CA GLY A 303 -17.78 -4.08 -8.00
C GLY A 303 -18.02 -2.75 -8.73
N LEU A 304 -17.36 -2.54 -9.88
CA LEU A 304 -17.57 -1.34 -10.70
C LEU A 304 -19.02 -1.23 -11.21
N LEU A 305 -19.54 -2.33 -11.77
CA LEU A 305 -20.91 -2.37 -12.30
C LEU A 305 -21.94 -2.08 -11.19
N VAL A 306 -21.79 -2.73 -10.03
CA VAL A 306 -22.65 -2.50 -8.87
C VAL A 306 -22.61 -1.04 -8.43
N GLY A 307 -21.42 -0.44 -8.35
CA GLY A 307 -21.27 0.96 -8.00
C GLY A 307 -22.12 1.87 -8.91
N LEU A 308 -22.04 1.66 -10.22
CA LEU A 308 -22.81 2.42 -11.20
C LEU A 308 -24.32 2.22 -11.03
N VAL A 309 -24.77 0.98 -10.84
CA VAL A 309 -26.20 0.67 -10.64
C VAL A 309 -26.74 1.29 -9.36
N VAL A 310 -26.00 1.17 -8.25
CA VAL A 310 -26.41 1.68 -6.93
C VAL A 310 -26.51 3.20 -6.94
N ILE A 311 -25.59 3.90 -7.60
CA ILE A 311 -25.68 5.35 -7.80
C ILE A 311 -27.03 5.74 -8.38
N VAL A 312 -27.55 5.00 -9.36
CA VAL A 312 -28.83 5.34 -10.00
C VAL A 312 -30.02 4.93 -9.14
N ARG A 313 -29.93 3.81 -8.41
CA ARG A 313 -31.11 3.11 -7.86
C ARG A 313 -31.34 3.29 -6.35
N ASP A 314 -30.33 3.62 -5.56
CA ASP A 314 -30.46 3.69 -4.10
C ASP A 314 -29.91 5.00 -3.54
N ALA A 315 -30.80 5.94 -3.21
CA ALA A 315 -30.44 7.25 -2.68
C ALA A 315 -29.76 7.17 -1.29
N ARG A 316 -30.01 6.13 -0.50
CA ARG A 316 -29.41 5.96 0.83
C ARG A 316 -27.94 5.58 0.72
N VAL A 317 -27.62 4.66 -0.19
CA VAL A 317 -26.25 4.14 -0.37
C VAL A 317 -25.45 4.96 -1.39
N ARG A 318 -26.13 5.77 -2.22
CA ARG A 318 -25.52 6.66 -3.21
C ARG A 318 -24.32 7.46 -2.67
N PRO A 319 -24.37 8.12 -1.50
CA PRO A 319 -23.24 8.94 -1.03
C PRO A 319 -21.93 8.15 -0.90
N ILE A 320 -21.99 6.97 -0.27
CA ILE A 320 -20.81 6.12 -0.09
C ILE A 320 -20.39 5.44 -1.40
N ALA A 321 -21.33 5.00 -2.24
CA ALA A 321 -21.02 4.42 -3.54
C ALA A 321 -20.29 5.42 -4.46
N VAL A 322 -20.73 6.68 -4.50
CA VAL A 322 -20.04 7.74 -5.25
C VAL A 322 -18.66 8.02 -4.67
N ALA A 323 -18.50 8.07 -3.34
CA ALA A 323 -17.20 8.27 -2.71
C ALA A 323 -16.19 7.16 -3.07
N LEU A 324 -16.62 5.89 -3.01
CA LEU A 324 -15.79 4.73 -3.38
C LEU A 324 -15.44 4.72 -4.88
N LEU A 325 -16.39 5.07 -5.75
CA LEU A 325 -16.13 5.19 -7.18
C LEU A 325 -15.19 6.35 -7.51
N LEU A 326 -15.35 7.51 -6.86
CA LEU A 326 -14.42 8.63 -7.00
C LEU A 326 -13.02 8.23 -6.55
N TRP A 327 -12.88 7.49 -5.45
CA TRP A 327 -11.58 6.94 -5.03
C TRP A 327 -10.96 6.11 -6.17
N ILE A 328 -11.70 5.15 -6.72
CA ILE A 328 -11.19 4.25 -7.77
C ILE A 328 -10.83 5.03 -9.04
N VAL A 329 -11.73 5.89 -9.53
CA VAL A 329 -11.55 6.65 -10.77
C VAL A 329 -10.41 7.65 -10.64
N MET A 330 -10.32 8.37 -9.52
CA MET A 330 -9.24 9.35 -9.32
C MET A 330 -7.88 8.68 -9.18
N TYR A 331 -7.81 7.52 -8.51
CA TYR A 331 -6.58 6.73 -8.47
C TYR A 331 -6.19 6.23 -9.87
N ALA A 332 -7.18 5.78 -10.67
CA ALA A 332 -6.93 5.40 -12.05
C ALA A 332 -6.45 6.57 -12.93
N GLY A 333 -7.00 7.76 -12.72
CA GLY A 333 -6.52 9.01 -13.33
C GLY A 333 -5.07 9.30 -12.97
N LEU A 334 -4.72 9.21 -11.68
CA LEU A 334 -3.35 9.40 -11.20
C LEU A 334 -2.38 8.36 -11.80
N MET A 335 -2.75 7.08 -11.83
CA MET A 335 -1.91 6.06 -12.49
C MET A 335 -1.82 6.27 -14.01
N GLY A 336 -2.85 6.87 -14.61
CA GLY A 336 -2.87 7.28 -16.00
C GLY A 336 -1.81 8.34 -16.31
N THR A 337 -1.64 9.33 -15.42
CA THR A 337 -0.55 10.31 -15.57
C THR A 337 0.83 9.68 -15.37
N GLN A 338 0.94 8.49 -14.78
CA GLN A 338 2.21 7.78 -14.59
C GLN A 338 2.57 6.80 -15.73
N GLY A 339 1.85 6.85 -16.85
CA GLY A 339 2.07 5.93 -17.98
C GLY A 339 1.44 4.55 -17.81
N GLY A 340 0.48 4.42 -16.89
CA GLY A 340 -0.30 3.22 -16.60
C GLY A 340 0.35 2.27 -15.59
N ALA A 341 -0.47 1.51 -14.85
CA ALA A 341 0.01 0.52 -13.89
C ALA A 341 0.72 -0.65 -14.59
N ARG A 342 1.93 -1.01 -14.11
CA ARG A 342 2.72 -2.11 -14.69
C ARG A 342 2.85 -3.33 -13.75
N PRO A 343 3.11 -3.21 -12.45
CA PRO A 343 3.02 -4.32 -11.49
C PRO A 343 1.65 -4.45 -10.81
N THR A 344 1.29 -5.67 -10.40
CA THR A 344 0.03 -6.01 -9.71
C THR A 344 -0.20 -5.18 -8.42
N ARG A 345 0.87 -4.75 -7.75
CA ARG A 345 0.78 -3.97 -6.51
C ARG A 345 0.15 -2.58 -6.69
N TYR A 346 0.21 -1.97 -7.88
CA TYR A 346 -0.43 -0.67 -8.09
C TYR A 346 -1.95 -0.75 -8.07
N TYR A 347 -2.54 -1.94 -8.06
CA TYR A 347 -3.98 -2.10 -7.92
C TYR A 347 -4.43 -2.17 -6.46
N LEU A 348 -3.50 -2.27 -5.49
CA LEU A 348 -3.86 -2.40 -4.07
C LEU A 348 -4.70 -1.23 -3.53
N PRO A 349 -4.40 0.05 -3.87
CA PRO A 349 -5.21 1.17 -3.36
C PRO A 349 -6.67 1.15 -3.82
N VAL A 350 -6.99 0.42 -4.89
CA VAL A 350 -8.38 0.28 -5.39
C VAL A 350 -9.03 -1.04 -5.01
N ALA A 351 -8.25 -2.04 -4.58
CA ALA A 351 -8.76 -3.37 -4.23
C ALA A 351 -9.80 -3.31 -3.11
N ALA A 352 -9.50 -2.64 -1.99
CA ALA A 352 -10.42 -2.58 -0.86
C ALA A 352 -11.72 -1.78 -1.16
N PRO A 353 -11.69 -0.61 -1.83
CA PRO A 353 -12.89 0.06 -2.32
C PRO A 353 -13.76 -0.80 -3.25
N VAL A 354 -13.14 -1.59 -4.13
CA VAL A 354 -13.86 -2.53 -5.00
C VAL A 354 -14.58 -3.60 -4.20
N MET A 355 -13.91 -4.21 -3.21
CA MET A 355 -14.56 -5.19 -2.32
C MET A 355 -15.72 -4.56 -1.55
N ALA A 356 -15.58 -3.27 -1.17
CA ALA A 356 -16.66 -2.54 -0.54
C ALA A 356 -17.88 -2.36 -1.46
N LEU A 357 -17.67 -2.01 -2.74
CA LEU A 357 -18.75 -1.96 -3.72
C LEU A 357 -19.40 -3.33 -3.94
N VAL A 358 -18.64 -4.43 -3.94
CA VAL A 358 -19.21 -5.78 -4.01
C VAL A 358 -20.08 -6.08 -2.79
N GLY A 359 -19.63 -5.73 -1.58
CA GLY A 359 -20.43 -5.87 -0.35
C GLY A 359 -21.76 -5.12 -0.43
N VAL A 360 -21.75 -3.89 -0.98
CA VAL A 360 -22.98 -3.14 -1.29
C VAL A 360 -23.88 -3.89 -2.28
N GLY A 361 -23.29 -4.48 -3.32
CA GLY A 361 -24.03 -5.24 -4.32
C GLY A 361 -24.72 -6.46 -3.75
N VAL A 362 -24.04 -7.18 -2.85
CA VAL A 362 -24.62 -8.33 -2.16
C VAL A 362 -25.81 -7.91 -1.30
N GLU A 363 -25.73 -6.81 -0.54
CA GLU A 363 -26.88 -6.29 0.19
C GLU A 363 -28.03 -5.92 -0.77
N PHE A 364 -27.73 -5.20 -1.86
CA PHE A 364 -28.73 -4.78 -2.84
C PHE A 364 -29.45 -5.97 -3.49
N VAL A 365 -28.70 -7.01 -3.86
CA VAL A 365 -29.21 -8.24 -4.46
C VAL A 365 -30.00 -9.08 -3.46
N SER A 366 -29.54 -9.16 -2.21
CA SER A 366 -30.18 -9.97 -1.15
C SER A 366 -31.57 -9.49 -0.73
N ARG A 367 -31.97 -8.27 -1.15
CA ARG A 367 -33.32 -7.73 -0.95
C ARG A 367 -34.27 -8.06 -2.10
N ARG A 368 -33.78 -8.63 -3.19
CA ARG A 368 -34.57 -8.97 -4.38
C ARG A 368 -35.06 -10.41 -4.31
N LYS A 369 -36.16 -10.69 -5.01
CA LYS A 369 -36.61 -12.07 -5.25
C LYS A 369 -35.50 -12.82 -6.00
N ALA A 370 -35.23 -14.05 -5.58
CA ALA A 370 -34.26 -14.92 -6.24
C ALA A 370 -34.64 -15.09 -7.71
N ASN A 371 -33.67 -14.84 -8.59
CA ASN A 371 -33.78 -15.08 -10.02
C ASN A 371 -32.41 -15.51 -10.55
N VAL A 372 -32.34 -15.87 -11.83
CA VAL A 372 -31.10 -16.35 -12.46
C VAL A 372 -29.96 -15.32 -12.33
N VAL A 373 -30.23 -14.03 -12.49
CA VAL A 373 -29.20 -12.98 -12.36
C VAL A 373 -28.65 -12.89 -10.93
N VAL A 374 -29.53 -12.95 -9.93
CA VAL A 374 -29.15 -12.98 -8.51
C VAL A 374 -28.33 -14.23 -8.19
N ALA A 375 -28.75 -15.39 -8.69
CA ALA A 375 -28.04 -16.65 -8.50
C ALA A 375 -26.65 -16.63 -9.14
N LEU A 376 -26.52 -16.12 -10.37
CA LEU A 376 -25.24 -15.96 -11.06
C LEU A 376 -24.31 -14.97 -10.32
N ALA A 377 -24.85 -13.85 -9.83
CA ALA A 377 -24.05 -12.89 -9.07
C ALA A 377 -23.52 -13.50 -7.76
N VAL A 378 -24.38 -14.15 -6.97
CA VAL A 378 -23.99 -14.82 -5.73
C VAL A 378 -23.01 -15.97 -6.01
N GLY A 379 -23.28 -16.78 -7.03
CA GLY A 379 -22.39 -17.85 -7.47
C GLY A 379 -21.02 -17.34 -7.89
N GLY A 380 -20.95 -16.24 -8.62
CA GLY A 380 -19.69 -15.58 -9.00
C GLY A 380 -18.89 -15.08 -7.81
N VAL A 381 -19.55 -14.46 -6.81
CA VAL A 381 -18.89 -14.05 -5.56
C VAL A 381 -18.37 -15.26 -4.79
N ALA A 382 -19.17 -16.32 -4.66
CA ALA A 382 -18.77 -17.55 -3.97
C ALA A 382 -17.60 -18.26 -4.68
N ALA A 383 -17.63 -18.34 -6.02
CA ALA A 383 -16.57 -18.94 -6.82
C ALA A 383 -15.26 -18.16 -6.69
N SER A 384 -15.31 -16.83 -6.78
CA SER A 384 -14.12 -15.99 -6.54
C SER A 384 -13.59 -16.18 -5.11
N PHE A 385 -14.46 -16.17 -4.11
CA PHE A 385 -14.06 -16.41 -2.72
C PHE A 385 -13.33 -17.75 -2.54
N ALA A 386 -13.92 -18.83 -3.07
CA ALA A 386 -13.35 -20.17 -2.99
C ALA A 386 -12.00 -20.25 -3.72
N TRP A 387 -11.90 -19.69 -4.93
CA TRP A 387 -10.68 -19.68 -5.72
C TRP A 387 -9.54 -18.92 -5.04
N ASN A 388 -9.82 -17.72 -4.52
CA ASN A 388 -8.82 -16.94 -3.79
C ASN A 388 -8.38 -17.65 -2.51
N SER A 389 -9.33 -18.21 -1.75
CA SER A 389 -9.05 -18.96 -0.53
C SER A 389 -8.17 -20.18 -0.80
N TYR A 390 -8.48 -20.95 -1.84
CA TYR A 390 -7.67 -22.07 -2.30
C TYR A 390 -6.23 -21.64 -2.62
N LYS A 391 -6.06 -20.57 -3.40
CA LYS A 391 -4.72 -20.08 -3.74
C LYS A 391 -3.93 -19.62 -2.53
N VAL A 392 -4.58 -18.92 -1.58
CA VAL A 392 -3.93 -18.51 -0.31
C VAL A 392 -3.50 -19.75 0.47
N ALA A 393 -4.39 -20.73 0.67
CA ALA A 393 -4.08 -21.95 1.41
C ALA A 393 -2.94 -22.75 0.76
N ARG A 394 -2.99 -22.94 -0.57
CA ARG A 394 -1.96 -23.64 -1.33
C ARG A 394 -0.59 -22.97 -1.20
N ASP A 395 -0.53 -21.65 -1.41
CA ASP A 395 0.76 -20.93 -1.40
C ASP A 395 1.28 -20.68 0.01
N LEU A 396 0.40 -20.67 1.03
CA LEU A 396 0.84 -20.74 2.42
C LEU A 396 1.40 -22.12 2.76
N ALA A 397 0.86 -23.21 2.20
CA ALA A 397 1.37 -24.56 2.42
C ALA A 397 2.74 -24.77 1.75
N ASP A 398 2.92 -24.29 0.50
CA ASP A 398 4.18 -24.29 -0.26
C ASP A 398 4.99 -22.99 -0.08
N ALA A 399 5.03 -22.46 1.15
CA ALA A 399 5.79 -21.24 1.41
C ALA A 399 7.30 -21.49 1.26
N ARG A 400 7.98 -20.60 0.53
CA ARG A 400 9.42 -20.67 0.27
C ARG A 400 10.16 -19.58 1.04
N TYR A 401 11.43 -19.81 1.31
CA TYR A 401 12.28 -18.92 2.10
C TYR A 401 13.58 -18.57 1.37
N THR A 402 13.59 -18.65 0.05
CA THR A 402 14.79 -18.48 -0.78
C THR A 402 15.45 -17.12 -0.57
N PHE A 403 14.68 -16.04 -0.36
CA PHE A 403 15.25 -14.73 -0.07
C PHE A 403 15.92 -14.69 1.31
N ARG A 404 15.25 -15.27 2.32
CA ARG A 404 15.78 -15.36 3.70
C ARG A 404 17.04 -16.20 3.74
N ASP A 405 17.01 -17.38 3.12
CA ASP A 405 18.12 -18.34 3.13
C ASP A 405 19.35 -17.74 2.43
N ALA A 406 19.16 -17.08 1.29
CA ALA A 406 20.22 -16.34 0.61
C ALA A 406 20.78 -15.22 1.50
N ALA A 407 19.93 -14.43 2.16
CA ALA A 407 20.39 -13.35 3.03
C ALA A 407 21.25 -13.86 4.20
N MET A 408 20.86 -15.00 4.78
CA MET A 408 21.60 -15.65 5.87
C MET A 408 22.94 -16.19 5.39
N SER A 409 22.97 -16.86 4.23
CA SER A 409 24.21 -17.33 3.60
C SER A 409 25.16 -16.17 3.29
N ILE A 410 24.66 -15.06 2.75
CA ILE A 410 25.46 -13.85 2.49
C ILE A 410 26.09 -13.32 3.79
N ARG A 411 25.34 -13.29 4.89
CA ARG A 411 25.89 -12.84 6.18
C ARG A 411 26.98 -13.78 6.68
N ASP A 412 26.81 -15.07 6.49
CA ASP A 412 27.79 -16.05 6.94
C ASP A 412 29.09 -15.96 6.11
N HIS A 413 29.00 -15.69 4.79
CA HIS A 413 30.16 -15.35 3.94
C HIS A 413 30.87 -14.08 4.43
N ILE A 414 30.12 -12.98 4.61
CA ILE A 414 30.66 -11.69 5.08
C ILE A 414 31.36 -11.82 6.44
N ARG A 415 30.85 -12.70 7.33
CA ARG A 415 31.47 -12.97 8.63
C ARG A 415 32.74 -13.80 8.54
N ALA A 416 32.77 -14.77 7.61
CA ALA A 416 33.94 -15.62 7.38
C ALA A 416 35.15 -14.80 6.89
N ASP A 417 34.90 -13.70 6.20
CA ASP A 417 35.91 -12.75 5.73
C ASP A 417 36.63 -11.97 6.85
N GLY A 418 36.13 -12.00 8.08
CA GLY A 418 36.79 -11.37 9.24
C GLY A 418 36.80 -9.84 9.22
N VAL A 419 36.01 -9.20 8.35
CA VAL A 419 35.87 -7.74 8.29
C VAL A 419 35.15 -7.25 9.56
N SER A 420 35.78 -6.30 10.28
CA SER A 420 35.24 -5.76 11.53
C SER A 420 33.97 -4.93 11.34
N GLU A 421 33.88 -4.18 10.25
CA GLU A 421 32.77 -3.28 9.93
C GLU A 421 32.22 -3.56 8.51
N PRO A 422 31.54 -4.69 8.28
CA PRO A 422 31.07 -5.02 6.96
C PRO A 422 29.94 -4.07 6.52
N LEU A 423 30.04 -3.61 5.28
CA LEU A 423 28.99 -2.85 4.61
C LEU A 423 28.68 -3.47 3.26
N MET A 424 27.38 -3.72 3.04
CA MET A 424 26.84 -4.25 1.79
C MET A 424 26.24 -3.12 0.95
N LEU A 425 26.76 -2.93 -0.27
CA LEU A 425 26.21 -2.02 -1.27
C LEU A 425 25.36 -2.81 -2.27
N GLY A 426 24.22 -2.28 -2.71
CA GLY A 426 23.48 -2.94 -3.78
C GLY A 426 22.03 -2.51 -3.89
N HIS A 427 21.38 -2.86 -4.99
CA HIS A 427 19.99 -2.45 -5.23
C HIS A 427 18.99 -3.25 -4.39
N ILE A 428 19.35 -4.47 -3.98
CA ILE A 428 18.58 -5.31 -3.05
C ILE A 428 19.16 -5.34 -1.63
N ALA A 429 20.26 -4.61 -1.38
CA ALA A 429 21.00 -4.67 -0.13
C ALA A 429 20.14 -4.30 1.08
N GLY A 430 19.23 -3.32 0.94
CA GLY A 430 18.31 -2.94 2.00
C GLY A 430 17.38 -4.08 2.44
N ASN A 431 16.87 -4.88 1.51
CA ASN A 431 16.01 -6.03 1.85
C ASN A 431 16.84 -7.12 2.54
N LEU A 432 18.03 -7.43 2.03
CA LEU A 432 18.92 -8.44 2.61
C LEU A 432 19.37 -8.03 4.03
N GLY A 433 19.71 -6.75 4.23
CA GLY A 433 20.07 -6.18 5.52
C GLY A 433 19.00 -6.36 6.60
N LEU A 434 17.71 -6.30 6.23
CA LEU A 434 16.60 -6.58 7.15
C LEU A 434 16.46 -8.06 7.55
N TYR A 435 17.00 -9.00 6.76
CA TYR A 435 17.02 -10.41 7.14
C TYR A 435 18.26 -10.77 7.94
N ASN A 436 19.40 -10.20 7.55
CA ASN A 436 20.69 -10.70 7.97
C ASN A 436 21.43 -9.75 8.95
N GLY A 437 20.93 -8.53 9.14
CA GLY A 437 21.48 -7.53 10.05
C GLY A 437 22.75 -6.83 9.57
N VAL A 438 23.25 -7.17 8.39
CA VAL A 438 24.44 -6.53 7.80
C VAL A 438 24.08 -5.09 7.41
N PRO A 439 24.85 -4.07 7.85
CA PRO A 439 24.68 -2.70 7.38
C PRO A 439 24.60 -2.65 5.86
N SER A 440 23.64 -1.91 5.32
CA SER A 440 23.38 -1.91 3.89
C SER A 440 23.07 -0.54 3.33
N VAL A 441 23.59 -0.24 2.14
CA VAL A 441 23.28 0.98 1.40
C VAL A 441 22.79 0.65 -0.01
N GLY A 442 21.76 1.38 -0.43
CA GLY A 442 20.99 1.15 -1.64
C GLY A 442 21.65 1.80 -2.84
N SER A 443 21.75 1.07 -3.95
CA SER A 443 22.54 1.50 -5.11
C SER A 443 21.72 2.04 -6.30
N HIS A 444 20.39 2.20 -6.19
CA HIS A 444 19.53 2.23 -7.39
C HIS A 444 18.37 3.25 -7.42
N PHE A 445 18.43 4.32 -6.64
CA PHE A 445 17.41 5.37 -6.74
C PHE A 445 18.06 6.74 -6.96
N GLY A 446 18.19 7.11 -8.24
CA GLY A 446 18.72 8.38 -8.77
C GLY A 446 19.04 8.25 -10.26
N ARG A 447 19.15 9.38 -10.98
CA ARG A 447 19.70 9.37 -12.36
C ARG A 447 20.99 8.55 -12.34
N GLU A 448 21.06 7.50 -13.16
CA GLU A 448 22.02 6.42 -13.04
C GLU A 448 23.49 6.89 -13.01
N THR A 449 23.79 8.07 -13.56
CA THR A 449 25.11 8.70 -13.54
C THR A 449 25.35 9.66 -12.36
N GLU A 450 24.46 10.62 -12.11
CA GLU A 450 24.70 11.71 -11.14
C GLU A 450 24.75 11.22 -9.67
N ARG A 451 23.97 10.20 -9.30
CA ARG A 451 23.92 9.75 -7.88
C ARG A 451 24.92 8.69 -7.51
N TRP A 452 25.36 7.85 -8.45
CA TRP A 452 26.52 7.02 -8.18
C TRP A 452 27.79 7.87 -8.06
N GLN A 453 27.90 8.96 -8.83
CA GLN A 453 28.96 9.95 -8.64
C GLN A 453 28.85 10.68 -7.29
N ALA A 454 27.63 10.89 -6.77
CA ALA A 454 27.41 11.39 -5.41
C ALA A 454 27.54 10.30 -4.32
N PHE A 455 27.58 9.02 -4.72
CA PHE A 455 27.78 7.91 -3.81
C PHE A 455 29.27 7.86 -3.49
N ASP A 456 29.62 8.47 -2.37
CA ASP A 456 30.99 8.57 -1.91
C ASP A 456 31.48 7.19 -1.42
N LEU A 457 31.92 6.36 -2.38
CA LEU A 457 32.51 5.05 -2.14
C LEU A 457 33.73 5.14 -1.22
N SER A 458 34.40 6.30 -1.18
CA SER A 458 35.53 6.56 -0.27
C SER A 458 35.07 6.75 1.18
N ARG A 459 33.88 7.31 1.38
CA ARG A 459 33.25 7.48 2.70
C ARG A 459 32.63 6.19 3.22
N PHE A 460 31.89 5.48 2.39
CA PHE A 460 31.15 4.30 2.83
C PHE A 460 32.02 3.06 2.95
N ARG A 461 33.11 2.99 2.18
CA ARG A 461 34.03 1.85 2.15
C ARG A 461 33.31 0.50 2.11
N PRO A 462 32.38 0.30 1.14
CA PRO A 462 31.64 -0.95 1.07
C PRO A 462 32.60 -2.11 0.86
N THR A 463 32.39 -3.16 1.64
CA THR A 463 33.20 -4.39 1.60
C THR A 463 32.64 -5.42 0.64
N HIS A 464 31.34 -5.33 0.37
CA HIS A 464 30.62 -6.28 -0.46
C HIS A 464 29.63 -5.53 -1.35
N PHE A 465 29.40 -6.08 -2.54
CA PHE A 465 28.39 -5.62 -3.47
C PHE A 465 27.42 -6.75 -3.79
N VAL A 466 26.12 -6.43 -3.82
CA VAL A 466 25.07 -7.40 -4.15
C VAL A 466 24.19 -6.88 -5.28
N SER A 467 24.00 -7.72 -6.30
CA SER A 467 23.16 -7.40 -7.45
C SER A 467 22.30 -8.57 -7.86
N TYR A 468 21.11 -8.30 -8.37
CA TYR A 468 20.41 -9.21 -9.26
C TYR A 468 21.15 -9.26 -10.61
N GLY A 469 21.64 -10.44 -10.97
CA GLY A 469 22.50 -10.68 -12.12
C GLY A 469 23.92 -10.12 -11.94
N PRO A 470 24.75 -10.23 -13.00
CA PRO A 470 26.09 -9.66 -13.00
C PRO A 470 26.09 -8.15 -12.74
N ILE A 471 27.17 -7.62 -12.16
CA ILE A 471 27.36 -6.17 -11.98
C ILE A 471 27.15 -5.47 -13.32
N ALA A 472 26.29 -4.45 -13.37
CA ALA A 472 25.99 -3.73 -14.60
C ALA A 472 27.23 -2.94 -15.09
N PRO A 473 27.43 -2.73 -16.41
CA PRO A 473 28.63 -2.06 -16.94
C PRO A 473 28.91 -0.68 -16.32
N LEU A 474 27.85 0.07 -16.01
CA LEU A 474 27.97 1.36 -15.34
C LEU A 474 28.53 1.21 -13.92
N GLN A 475 28.04 0.23 -13.15
CA GLN A 475 28.49 -0.04 -11.79
C GLN A 475 29.94 -0.54 -11.78
N GLN A 476 30.32 -1.39 -12.74
CA GLN A 476 31.71 -1.82 -12.93
C GLN A 476 32.63 -0.62 -13.14
N ARG A 477 32.27 0.27 -14.07
CA ARG A 477 33.04 1.49 -14.35
C ARG A 477 33.24 2.34 -13.09
N LEU A 478 32.15 2.57 -12.34
CA LEU A 478 32.19 3.41 -11.14
C LEU A 478 33.00 2.79 -10.00
N LEU A 479 32.92 1.47 -9.81
CA LEU A 479 33.75 0.76 -8.85
C LEU A 479 35.23 0.85 -9.24
N SER A 480 35.56 0.65 -10.51
CA SER A 480 36.94 0.80 -11.03
C SER A 480 37.46 2.23 -10.92
N GLU A 481 36.63 3.24 -11.23
CA GLU A 481 36.98 4.66 -11.08
C GLU A 481 37.26 5.03 -9.61
N ALA A 482 36.57 4.38 -8.67
CA ALA A 482 36.83 4.48 -7.24
C ALA A 482 37.98 3.56 -6.74
N GLY A 483 38.64 2.85 -7.66
CA GLY A 483 39.79 1.99 -7.39
C GLY A 483 39.46 0.62 -6.81
N TYR A 484 38.19 0.23 -6.73
CA TYR A 484 37.80 -1.10 -6.27
C TYR A 484 38.04 -2.16 -7.34
N GLU A 485 38.62 -3.28 -6.93
CA GLU A 485 38.49 -4.56 -7.62
C GLU A 485 37.32 -5.35 -7.00
N TRP A 486 36.78 -6.31 -7.74
CA TRP A 486 35.70 -7.14 -7.22
C TRP A 486 35.84 -8.59 -7.67
N GLU A 487 35.49 -9.50 -6.75
CA GLU A 487 35.50 -10.93 -6.98
C GLU A 487 34.10 -11.48 -6.76
N LEU A 488 33.61 -12.32 -7.67
CA LEU A 488 32.34 -13.01 -7.50
C LEU A 488 32.52 -14.13 -6.47
N GLU A 489 31.87 -14.03 -5.32
CA GLU A 489 31.95 -15.05 -4.28
C GLU A 489 30.90 -16.13 -4.48
N ASP A 490 29.64 -15.73 -4.72
CA ASP A 490 28.53 -16.68 -4.75
C ASP A 490 27.34 -16.19 -5.60
N ARG A 491 26.46 -17.12 -5.96
CA ARG A 491 25.22 -16.90 -6.70
C ARG A 491 24.04 -17.58 -6.02
N TYR A 492 22.99 -16.81 -5.82
CA TYR A 492 21.79 -17.21 -5.10
C TYR A 492 20.57 -17.27 -6.02
N GLU A 493 19.82 -18.36 -5.96
CA GLU A 493 18.54 -18.47 -6.66
C GLU A 493 17.40 -17.92 -5.79
N ILE A 494 17.17 -16.61 -5.88
CA ILE A 494 16.14 -15.94 -5.09
C ILE A 494 14.81 -15.88 -5.86
N MET A 495 13.74 -16.38 -5.23
CA MET A 495 12.37 -16.44 -5.74
C MET A 495 12.25 -17.07 -7.13
N GLY A 496 13.04 -18.12 -7.38
CA GLY A 496 13.02 -18.89 -8.63
C GLY A 496 13.50 -18.14 -9.86
N SER A 497 14.40 -17.16 -9.69
CA SER A 497 14.97 -16.34 -10.76
C SER A 497 13.89 -15.78 -11.69
N TYR A 498 13.17 -14.77 -11.20
CA TYR A 498 11.99 -14.15 -11.85
C TYR A 498 12.16 -13.73 -13.33
N TYR A 499 13.38 -13.77 -13.87
CA TYR A 499 13.71 -13.63 -15.28
C TYR A 499 14.36 -14.90 -15.84
N ARG A 500 13.94 -15.29 -17.06
CA ARG A 500 14.49 -16.42 -17.83
C ARG A 500 15.98 -16.29 -18.17
N ASP A 501 16.58 -15.13 -17.92
CA ASP A 501 17.97 -14.84 -18.31
C ASP A 501 19.03 -15.39 -17.32
N GLY A 502 18.60 -16.14 -16.28
CA GLY A 502 19.46 -17.12 -15.59
C GLY A 502 20.56 -16.57 -14.66
N GLY A 503 20.57 -15.27 -14.35
CA GLY A 503 21.69 -14.66 -13.61
C GLY A 503 21.78 -14.94 -12.11
N GLY A 504 20.65 -15.24 -11.44
CA GLY A 504 20.55 -15.28 -9.98
C GLY A 504 20.88 -13.94 -9.31
N THR A 505 20.91 -13.90 -7.98
CA THR A 505 21.49 -12.80 -7.20
C THR A 505 22.97 -13.10 -6.98
N CYS A 506 23.87 -12.20 -7.39
CA CYS A 506 25.31 -12.34 -7.23
C CYS A 506 25.79 -11.57 -5.99
N LEU A 507 26.67 -12.19 -5.20
CA LEU A 507 27.45 -11.55 -4.15
C LEU A 507 28.89 -11.36 -4.64
N TYR A 508 29.40 -10.15 -4.47
CA TYR A 508 30.77 -9.79 -4.80
C TYR A 508 31.49 -9.27 -3.57
N ARG A 509 32.72 -9.71 -3.38
CA ARG A 509 33.68 -9.06 -2.48
C ARG A 509 34.27 -7.85 -3.16
N LEU A 510 34.37 -6.73 -2.45
CA LEU A 510 35.02 -5.52 -2.94
C LEU A 510 36.39 -5.40 -2.29
N ILE A 511 37.44 -5.44 -3.12
CA ILE A 511 38.84 -5.30 -2.70
C ILE A 511 39.21 -3.83 -2.86
N SER A 512 39.32 -3.13 -1.72
CA SER A 512 39.68 -1.72 -1.69
C SER A 512 41.18 -1.54 -1.90
N PRO A 513 41.63 -0.54 -2.66
CA PRO A 513 43.06 -0.29 -2.90
C PRO A 513 43.79 0.30 -1.68
N VAL A 514 43.07 0.59 -0.58
CA VAL A 514 43.59 1.29 0.60
C VAL A 514 43.77 0.34 1.80
N SER A 515 43.88 -0.97 1.58
CA SER A 515 44.03 -1.96 2.68
C SER A 515 45.31 -1.81 3.52
N ASP A 516 46.24 -0.95 3.09
CA ASP A 516 47.60 -0.88 3.65
C ASP A 516 47.94 0.45 4.34
N LEU A 517 46.96 1.33 4.61
CA LEU A 517 47.22 2.48 5.49
C LEU A 517 46.85 2.12 6.95
N PRO A 518 47.84 2.05 7.85
CA PRO A 518 47.70 1.55 9.22
C PRO A 518 46.75 2.37 10.11
#